data_AF-A0A931U5P7-F1
#
_entry.id   AF-A0A931U5P7-F1
#
_cell.length_a   1.000
_cell.length_b   1.000
_cell.length_c   1.000
_cell.angle_alpha   90.00
_cell.angle_beta   90.00
_cell.angle_gamma   90.00
#
_symmetry.space_group_name_H-M   'P 1'
#
loop_
_entity.id
_entity.type
_entity.pdbx_description
1 polymer ?
#
loop_
_entity_poly.entity_id
_entity_poly.type
_entity_poly.pdbx_seq_one_letter_code
_entity_poly.pdbx_strand_id
1 'polypeptide(L)' 'MLLGLLGMLAFWAAVIVGGVLLLRWALDRAGPRPEAREGSALEILKRRYARGEIDQATYERMRRELEQ' A
#
# COMPACT_ATOMS: atom_id res chain seq x y z
N MET A 1 18.81 38.46 8.44
CA MET A 1 18.50 37.70 7.20
C MET A 1 18.30 36.21 7.43
N LEU A 2 19.05 35.55 8.34
CA LEU A 2 18.94 34.10 8.61
C LEU A 2 17.60 33.64 9.25
N LEU A 3 16.98 34.47 10.10
CA LEU A 3 15.72 34.12 10.77
C LEU A 3 14.55 33.92 9.80
N GLY A 4 14.53 34.66 8.68
CA GLY A 4 13.49 34.50 7.65
C GLY A 4 13.62 33.18 6.87
N LEU A 5 14.86 32.71 6.64
CA LEU A 5 15.12 31.45 5.97
C LEU A 5 14.68 30.26 6.84
N LEU A 6 14.96 30.32 8.14
CA LEU A 6 14.55 29.31 9.12
C LEU A 6 13.02 29.23 9.25
N GLY A 7 12.33 30.38 9.28
CA GLY A 7 10.87 30.41 9.29
C GLY A 7 10.24 29.80 8.02
N MET A 8 10.83 30.08 6.85
CA MET A 8 10.41 29.49 5.57
C MET A 8 10.58 27.96 5.57
N LEU A 9 11.74 27.45 6.00
CA LEU A 9 12.01 26.01 6.10
C LEU A 9 11.07 25.32 7.09
N ALA A 10 10.83 25.93 8.25
CA ALA A 10 9.90 25.39 9.26
C ALA A 10 8.46 25.33 8.72
N PHE A 11 8.03 26.36 7.97
CA PHE A 11 6.73 26.38 7.32
C PHE A 11 6.60 25.24 6.28
N TRP A 12 7.59 25.07 5.40
CA TRP A 12 7.60 23.96 4.44
C TRP A 12 7.63 22.58 5.11
N ALA A 13 8.40 22.42 6.18
CA ALA A 13 8.43 21.19 6.95
C ALA A 13 7.05 20.88 7.57
N ALA A 14 6.36 21.89 8.12
CA ALA A 14 5.02 21.74 8.66
C ALA A 14 3.99 21.35 7.59
N VAL A 15 4.08 21.92 6.38
CA VAL A 15 3.23 21.57 5.24
C VAL A 15 3.44 20.11 4.82
N ILE A 16 4.70 19.66 4.71
CA ILE A 16 5.02 18.27 4.35
C ILE A 16 4.50 17.31 5.42
N VAL A 17 4.79 17.59 6.70
CA VAL A 17 4.34 16.76 7.83
C VAL A 17 2.81 16.67 7.86
N GLY A 18 2.13 17.81 7.74
CA GLY A 18 0.66 17.86 7.67
C GLY A 18 0.10 17.06 6.49
N GLY A 19 0.69 17.21 5.31
CA GLY A 19 0.30 16.45 4.11
C GLY A 19 0.52 14.94 4.27
N VAL A 20 1.65 14.52 4.83
CA VAL A 20 1.95 13.10 5.09
C VAL A 20 1.01 12.51 6.13
N LEU A 21 0.68 13.25 7.20
CA LEU A 21 -0.28 12.84 8.23
C LEU A 21 -1.69 12.68 7.65
N LEU A 22 -2.13 13.66 6.85
CA LEU A 22 -3.41 13.62 6.13
C LEU A 22 -3.48 12.42 5.19
N LEU A 23 -2.43 12.21 4.40
CA LEU A 23 -2.35 11.09 3.48
C LEU A 23 -2.40 9.78 4.27
N ARG A 24 -1.53 9.59 5.27
CA ARG A 24 -1.49 8.39 6.13
C ARG A 24 -2.86 8.09 6.74
N TRP A 25 -3.54 9.09 7.28
CA TRP A 25 -4.87 8.92 7.86
C TRP A 25 -5.95 8.58 6.84
N ALA A 26 -5.90 9.20 5.64
CA ALA A 26 -6.81 8.86 4.54
C ALA A 26 -6.60 7.41 4.06
N LEU A 27 -5.37 6.94 4.08
CA LEU A 27 -4.99 5.59 3.67
C LEU A 27 -5.34 4.54 4.74
N ASP A 28 -5.18 4.87 6.02
CA ASP A 28 -5.64 4.02 7.13
C ASP A 28 -7.17 3.88 7.14
N ARG A 29 -7.91 4.89 6.66
CA ARG A 29 -9.36 4.86 6.50
C ARG A 29 -9.85 4.14 5.23
N ALA A 30 -9.00 3.98 4.22
CA ALA A 30 -9.37 3.36 2.95
C ALA A 30 -9.47 1.82 3.02
N GLY A 31 -9.39 1.21 4.22
CA GLY A 31 -9.21 -0.23 4.36
C GLY A 31 -7.77 -0.63 4.00
N PRO A 32 -7.33 -1.84 4.38
CA PRO A 32 -5.95 -2.27 4.18
C PRO A 32 -5.55 -2.01 2.74
N ARG A 33 -4.62 -1.07 2.55
CA ARG A 33 -3.95 -0.85 1.26
C ARG A 33 -3.47 -2.23 0.81
N PRO A 34 -3.86 -2.71 -0.38
CA PRO A 34 -3.27 -3.92 -0.90
C PRO A 34 -1.79 -3.59 -1.06
N GLU A 35 -0.95 -4.22 -0.26
CA GLU A 35 0.49 -4.11 -0.37
C GLU A 35 0.86 -4.32 -1.83
N ALA A 36 1.47 -3.29 -2.39
CA ALA A 36 1.55 -3.04 -3.81
C ALA A 36 2.55 -4.01 -4.47
N ARG A 37 2.16 -5.27 -4.63
CA ARG A 37 2.45 -6.19 -5.76
C ARG A 37 2.17 -7.64 -5.38
N GLU A 38 2.57 -8.09 -4.19
CA GLU A 38 2.39 -9.49 -3.75
C GLU A 38 0.99 -9.76 -3.20
N GLY A 39 0.47 -8.85 -2.36
CA GLY A 39 -0.87 -8.97 -1.78
C GLY A 39 -1.95 -9.04 -2.85
N SER A 40 -1.84 -8.21 -3.91
CA SER A 40 -2.82 -8.20 -5.00
C SER A 40 -2.85 -9.50 -5.80
N ALA A 41 -1.69 -10.10 -6.12
CA ALA A 41 -1.65 -11.29 -6.96
C ALA A 41 -2.16 -12.53 -6.21
N LEU A 42 -1.72 -12.71 -4.96
CA LEU A 42 -2.17 -13.82 -4.11
C LEU A 42 -3.66 -13.69 -3.75
N GLU A 43 -4.15 -12.47 -3.51
CA GLU A 43 -5.57 -12.22 -3.22
C GLU A 43 -6.47 -12.45 -4.43
N ILE A 44 -6.03 -12.09 -5.65
CA ILE A 44 -6.71 -12.45 -6.90
C ILE A 44 -6.78 -13.96 -7.03
N LEU A 45 -5.66 -14.66 -6.81
CA LEU A 45 -5.57 -16.11 -6.91
C LEU A 45 -6.53 -16.82 -5.93
N LYS A 46 -6.56 -16.36 -4.66
CA LYS A 46 -7.47 -16.86 -3.64
C LYS A 46 -8.93 -16.64 -4.00
N ARG A 47 -9.28 -15.49 -4.58
CA ARG A 47 -10.65 -15.18 -5.01
C ARG A 47 -11.10 -16.05 -6.19
N ARG A 48 -10.19 -16.45 -7.09
CA ARG A 48 -10.50 -17.38 -8.20
C ARG A 48 -10.69 -18.81 -7.70
N TYR A 49 -9.84 -19.26 -6.78
CA TYR A 49 -10.00 -20.56 -6.14
C TYR A 49 -11.32 -20.67 -5.36
N ALA A 50 -11.67 -19.64 -4.59
CA ALA A 50 -12.94 -19.59 -3.86
C ALA A 50 -14.18 -19.58 -4.77
N ARG A 51 -14.04 -19.04 -5.99
CA ARG A 51 -15.08 -19.08 -7.02
C ARG A 51 -15.11 -20.40 -7.81
N GLY A 52 -14.14 -21.30 -7.61
CA GLY A 52 -13.99 -22.54 -8.37
C GLY A 52 -13.50 -22.32 -9.80
N GLU A 53 -12.98 -21.14 -10.13
CA GLU A 53 -12.42 -20.84 -11.46
C GLU A 53 -11.07 -21.55 -11.70
N ILE A 54 -10.40 -21.95 -10.62
CA ILE A 54 -9.14 -22.71 -10.65
C ILE A 54 -9.18 -23.84 -9.62
N ASP A 55 -8.49 -24.94 -9.90
CA ASP A 55 -8.35 -26.06 -8.97
C ASP A 55 -7.24 -25.82 -7.93
N GLN A 56 -7.17 -26.71 -6.93
CA GLN A 56 -6.17 -26.62 -5.87
C GLN A 56 -4.73 -26.76 -6.41
N ALA A 57 -4.49 -27.63 -7.39
CA ALA A 57 -3.16 -27.85 -7.95
C ALA A 57 -2.60 -26.59 -8.62
N THR A 58 -3.46 -25.89 -9.37
CA THR A 58 -3.18 -24.62 -10.05
C THR A 58 -2.95 -23.50 -9.05
N TYR A 59 -3.80 -23.42 -8.01
CA TYR A 59 -3.65 -22.46 -6.92
C TYR A 59 -2.29 -22.62 -6.22
N GLU A 60 -1.91 -23.84 -5.83
CA GLU A 60 -0.66 -24.05 -5.12
C GLU A 60 0.58 -23.80 -6.00
N ARG A 61 0.52 -24.09 -7.31
CA ARG A 61 1.62 -23.80 -8.22
C ARG A 61 1.84 -22.29 -8.34
N MET A 62 0.78 -21.53 -8.63
CA MET A 62 0.87 -20.09 -8.78
C MET A 62 1.21 -19.38 -7.46
N ARG A 63 0.72 -19.88 -6.32
CA ARG A 63 1.11 -19.34 -4.99
C ARG A 63 2.61 -19.50 -4.76
N ARG A 64 3.17 -20.68 -5.05
CA ARG A 64 4.61 -20.94 -4.95
C ARG A 64 5.46 -20.10 -5.90
N GLU A 65 4.92 -19.73 -7.06
CA GLU A 65 5.60 -18.82 -8.01
C GLU A 65 5.56 -17.36 -7.54
N LEU A 66 4.53 -16.95 -6.80
CA LEU A 66 4.38 -15.58 -6.27
C LEU A 66 5.11 -15.36 -4.93
N GLU A 67 5.43 -16.43 -4.20
CA GLU A 67 6.19 -16.41 -2.94
C GLU A 67 7.72 -16.55 -3.16
N GLN A 68 8.18 -16.66 -4.41
CA GLN A 68 9.60 -16.75 -4.80
C GLN A 68 10.17 -15.38 -5.18
#